data_AF-A0A3N5Q9P8-F1
#
_entry.id   AF-A0A3N5Q9P8-F1
#
_cell.length_a   1.000
_cell.length_b   1.000
_cell.length_c   1.000
_cell.angle_alpha   90.00
_cell.angle_beta   90.00
_cell.angle_gamma   90.00
#
_symmetry.space_group_name_H-M   'P 1'
#
loop_
_entity.id
_entity.type
_entity.pdbx_description
1 polymer ?
#
loop_
_entity_poly.entity_id
_entity_poly.type
_entity_poly.pdbx_seq_one_letter_code
_entity_poly.pdbx_strand_id
1 'polypeptide(L)' 'MIDRITEALGSNADHYLNHTCTTIPKEHIHLPNANSVDSIFGISDRNSRV' A
#
# COMPACT_ATOMS: atom_id res chain seq x y z
N MET A 1 -0.95 -17.39 5.86
CA MET A 1 -1.45 -16.17 5.15
C MET A 1 -0.35 -15.55 4.31
N ILE A 2 0.88 -15.47 4.84
CA ILE A 2 2.06 -15.10 4.05
C ILE A 2 2.27 -16.04 2.84
N ASP A 3 1.93 -17.33 2.98
CA ASP A 3 2.17 -18.36 1.95
C ASP A 3 1.41 -18.09 0.64
N ARG A 4 0.16 -17.59 0.73
CA ARG A 4 -0.62 -17.19 -0.46
C ARG A 4 -0.05 -15.95 -1.14
N ILE A 5 0.55 -15.05 -0.36
CA ILE A 5 1.19 -13.85 -0.89
C ILE A 5 2.50 -14.26 -1.60
N THR A 6 3.29 -15.12 -0.98
CA THR A 6 4.50 -15.69 -1.58
C THR A 6 4.20 -16.45 -2.87
N GLU A 7 3.14 -17.27 -2.90
CA GLU A 7 2.66 -17.96 -4.10
C GLU A 7 2.29 -16.98 -5.22
N ALA A 8 1.52 -15.93 -4.90
CA ALA A 8 1.10 -14.93 -5.89
C ALA A 8 2.28 -14.10 -6.44
N LEU A 9 3.29 -13.83 -5.63
CA LEU A 9 4.49 -13.07 -6.02
C LEU A 9 5.52 -13.95 -6.75
N GLY A 10 5.44 -15.27 -6.60
CA GLY A 10 6.29 -16.24 -7.29
C GLY A 10 7.78 -15.97 -7.08
N SER A 11 8.53 -15.93 -8.18
CA SER A 11 9.99 -15.73 -8.15
C SER A 11 10.41 -14.38 -7.55
N ASN A 12 9.52 -13.39 -7.51
CA ASN A 12 9.83 -12.05 -7.03
C ASN A 12 9.46 -11.84 -5.55
N ALA A 13 8.95 -12.89 -4.88
CA ALA A 13 8.48 -12.78 -3.50
C ALA A 13 9.57 -12.25 -2.56
N ASP A 14 10.79 -12.76 -2.65
CA ASP A 14 11.89 -12.31 -1.79
C ASP A 14 12.22 -10.84 -2.02
N HIS A 15 12.33 -10.42 -3.27
CA HIS A 15 12.62 -9.04 -3.64
C HIS A 15 11.58 -8.07 -3.07
N TYR A 16 10.28 -8.36 -3.22
CA TYR A 16 9.22 -7.43 -2.82
C TYR A 16 8.93 -7.48 -1.31
N LEU A 17 8.95 -8.66 -0.69
CA LEU A 17 8.62 -8.79 0.73
C LEU A 17 9.73 -8.26 1.64
N ASN A 18 10.98 -8.33 1.19
CA ASN A 18 12.14 -7.83 1.94
C ASN A 18 12.63 -6.45 1.45
N HIS A 19 11.91 -5.80 0.51
CA HIS A 19 12.31 -4.49 0.00
C HIS A 19 12.28 -3.42 1.10
N THR A 20 13.37 -2.68 1.22
CA THR A 20 13.43 -1.44 1.99
C THR A 20 13.65 -0.28 1.02
N CYS A 21 12.71 0.67 0.98
CA CYS A 21 12.83 1.86 0.13
C CYS A 21 13.96 2.77 0.65
N THR A 22 14.92 3.08 -0.22
CA THR A 22 16.06 3.95 0.08
C THR A 22 15.97 5.32 -0.58
N THR A 23 15.03 5.51 -1.51
CA THR A 23 14.93 6.73 -2.34
C THR A 23 14.25 7.89 -1.62
N ILE A 24 13.18 7.61 -0.87
CA ILE A 24 12.40 8.63 -0.15
C ILE A 24 12.40 8.25 1.34
N PRO A 25 13.00 9.08 2.23
CA PRO A 25 12.98 8.83 3.66
C PRO A 25 11.57 8.80 4.23
N LYS A 26 11.34 7.95 5.24
CA LYS A 26 10.03 7.78 5.88
C LYS A 26 9.53 9.08 6.51
N GLU A 27 10.45 9.90 7.01
CA GLU A 27 10.20 11.17 7.68
C GLU A 27 9.59 12.21 6.74
N HIS A 28 9.79 12.06 5.43
CA HIS A 28 9.21 12.95 4.42
C HIS A 28 7.78 12.54 4.01
N ILE A 29 7.30 11.39 4.48
CA ILE A 29 5.96 10.89 4.14
C ILE A 29 4.96 11.43 5.16
N HIS A 30 4.00 12.23 4.69
CA HIS A 30 2.86 12.64 5.52
C HIS A 30 1.97 11.45 5.84
N LEU A 31 1.83 11.13 7.12
CA LEU A 31 0.91 10.10 7.57
C LEU A 31 -0.54 10.61 7.47
N PRO A 32 -1.44 9.86 6.82
CA PRO A 32 -2.85 10.19 6.85
C PRO A 32 -3.39 10.13 8.29
N ASN A 33 -4.36 11.00 8.59
CA ASN A 33 -5.13 10.89 9.82
C ASN A 33 -6.08 9.68 9.77
N ALA A 34 -6.62 9.27 10.92
CA ALA A 34 -7.50 8.10 11.03
C ALA A 34 -8.75 8.16 10.12
N ASN A 35 -9.22 9.37 9.78
CA ASN A 35 -10.42 9.60 8.97
C ASN A 35 -10.07 9.98 7.51
N SER A 36 -8.84 9.71 7.05
CA SER A 36 -8.39 10.11 5.72
C SER A 36 -9.20 9.46 4.61
N VAL A 37 -9.66 8.22 4.82
CA VAL A 37 -10.44 7.47 3.83
C VAL A 37 -11.76 8.19 3.56
N ASP A 38 -12.53 8.48 4.60
CA ASP A 38 -13.82 9.16 4.49
C ASP A 38 -13.67 10.59 3.96
N SER A 39 -12.66 11.32 4.46
CA SER A 39 -12.46 12.73 4.13
C SER A 39 -12.01 12.96 2.68
N ILE A 40 -11.20 12.05 2.13
CA ILE A 40 -10.60 12.20 0.79
C ILE A 40 -11.40 11.40 -0.25
N PHE A 41 -11.74 10.16 0.04
CA PHE A 41 -12.37 9.26 -0.91
C PHE A 41 -13.89 9.18 -0.73
N GLY A 42 -14.42 9.42 0.47
CA GLY A 42 -15.87 9.34 0.73
C GLY A 42 -16.71 10.41 0.01
N ILE A 43 -16.10 11.54 -0.34
CA ILE A 43 -16.74 12.60 -1.15
C ILE A 43 -16.55 12.38 -2.66
N SER A 44 -15.84 11.33 -3.06
CA SER A 44 -15.53 11.07 -4.47
C SER A 44 -16.73 10.44 -5.16
N ASP A 45 -17.05 10.90 -6.38
CA ASP A 45 -18.02 10.27 -7.27
C ASP A 45 -17.41 9.05 -8.02
N ARG A 46 -16.33 8.47 -7.49
CA ARG A 46 -15.74 7.26 -8.04
C ARG A 46 -16.62 6.06 -7.69
N ASN A 47 -16.94 5.27 -8.71
CA ASN A 47 -17.56 3.97 -8.52
C ASN A 47 -16.65 3.07 -7.67
N SER A 48 -17.21 2.35 -6.70
CA SER A 48 -16.46 1.41 -5.83
C SER A 48 -15.95 0.16 -6.55
N ARG A 49 -16.34 -0.04 -7.81
CA ARG A 49 -16.03 -1.24 -8.61
C ARG A 49 -15.04 -1.00 -9.76
N VAL A 50 -14.40 0.17 -9.82
CA VAL A 50 -13.36 0.50 -10.83
C VAL A 50 -11.98 0.67 -10.22
#